data_AF-K3XDI5-F1
#
_entry.id   AF-K3XDI5-F1
#
_cell.length_a   1.000
_cell.length_b   1.000
_cell.length_c   1.000
_cell.angle_alpha   90.00
_cell.angle_beta   90.00
_cell.angle_gamma   90.00
#
_symmetry.space_group_name_H-M   'P 1'
#
loop_
_entity.id
_entity.type
_entity.pdbx_description
1 polymer ?
#
loop_
_entity_poly.entity_id
_entity_poly.type
_entity_poly.pdbx_seq_one_letter_code
_entity_poly.pdbx_strand_id
1 'polypeptide(L)'
;MPKPLAADIEAIVALYEAGSDWSVIGPRIEQARPYALPRARYVMVIETGQAFQRTSSYKLLTSFCNDHGNQVVQQQMDLNQLGQLTKMPGGNMRITVKTKEACFCLERQEVTILGGKYRFKEFVY
;
A
#
# COMPACT_ATOMS: atom_id res chain seq x y z
N MET A 1 6.09 15.73 -3.83
CA MET A 1 5.17 15.59 -2.68
C MET A 1 4.97 16.96 -2.05
N PRO A 2 3.74 17.36 -1.70
CA PRO A 2 3.52 18.65 -1.03
C PRO A 2 4.24 18.66 0.32
N LYS A 3 4.74 19.83 0.71
CA LYS A 3 5.52 20.04 1.94
C LYS A 3 4.61 20.60 3.04
N PRO A 4 4.88 20.29 4.32
CA PRO A 4 4.23 20.98 5.45
C PRO A 4 4.40 22.50 5.31
N LEU A 5 3.48 23.27 5.89
CA LEU A 5 3.62 24.73 5.94
C LEU A 5 4.84 25.10 6.79
N ALA A 6 5.56 26.16 6.43
CA ALA A 6 6.73 26.61 7.17
C ALA A 6 6.40 26.95 8.64
N ALA A 7 5.24 27.57 8.87
CA ALA A 7 4.76 27.90 10.22
C ALA A 7 4.54 26.65 11.10
N ASP A 8 4.05 25.55 10.52
CA ASP A 8 3.86 24.30 11.26
C ASP A 8 5.20 23.66 11.64
N ILE A 9 6.19 23.74 10.74
CA ILE A 9 7.55 23.26 10.98
C ILE A 9 8.20 24.07 12.11
N GLU A 10 8.13 25.40 12.06
CA GLU A 10 8.66 26.28 13.10
C GLU A 10 8.02 26.01 14.47
N ALA A 11 6.70 25.81 14.51
CA ALA A 11 5.99 25.47 15.74
C ALA A 11 6.43 24.11 16.32
N ILE A 12 6.69 23.10 15.47
CA ILE A 12 7.20 21.80 15.89
C ILE A 12 8.63 21.92 16.43
N VAL A 13 9.49 22.66 15.74
CA VAL A 13 10.88 22.90 16.15
C VAL A 13 10.95 23.62 17.49
N ALA A 14 10.13 24.67 17.69
CA ALA A 14 10.08 25.39 18.95
C ALA A 14 9.69 24.49 20.14
N LEU A 15 8.77 23.53 19.94
CA LEU A 15 8.41 22.56 20.99
C LEU A 15 9.54 21.59 21.31
N TYR A 16 10.26 21.15 20.28
CA TYR A 16 11.44 20.31 20.44
C TYR A 16 12.55 21.05 21.20
N GLU A 17 12.83 22.30 20.82
CA GLU A 17 13.83 23.15 21.49
C GLU A 17 13.45 23.49 22.94
N ALA A 18 12.15 23.61 23.23
CA ALA A 18 11.64 23.76 24.59
C ALA A 18 11.72 22.47 25.44
N GLY A 19 12.20 21.36 24.88
CA GLY A 19 12.32 20.08 25.58
C GLY A 19 10.97 19.38 25.81
N SER A 20 9.97 19.66 24.98
CA SER A 20 8.63 19.05 25.10
C SER A 20 8.69 17.53 24.87
N ASP A 21 7.81 16.80 25.55
CA ASP A 21 7.71 15.35 25.40
C ASP A 21 7.16 14.92 24.02
N TRP A 22 7.49 13.70 23.60
CA TRP A 22 7.06 13.14 22.33
C TRP A 22 5.54 12.98 22.22
N SER A 23 4.83 12.81 23.34
CA SER A 23 3.36 12.80 23.38
C SER A 23 2.74 14.13 22.93
N VAL A 24 3.47 15.25 23.01
CA VAL A 24 3.05 16.58 22.56
C VAL A 24 3.53 16.87 21.14
N ILE A 25 4.76 16.46 20.80
CA ILE A 25 5.37 16.72 19.49
C ILE A 25 4.75 15.83 18.40
N GLY A 26 4.55 14.53 18.69
CA GLY A 26 4.08 13.54 17.74
C GLY A 26 2.73 13.90 17.07
N PRO A 27 1.68 14.27 17.82
CA PRO A 27 0.41 14.69 17.23
C PRO A 27 0.53 15.93 16.33
N ARG A 28 1.41 16.88 16.66
CA ARG A 28 1.63 18.09 15.87
C ARG A 28 2.33 17.80 14.54
N ILE A 29 3.31 16.88 14.55
CA ILE A 29 3.90 16.36 13.31
C ILE A 29 2.84 15.71 12.44
N GLU A 30 1.94 14.93 13.02
CA GLU A 30 0.86 14.26 12.28
C GLU A 30 -0.13 15.27 11.69
N GLN A 31 -0.50 16.31 12.42
CA GLN A 31 -1.37 17.40 11.97
C GLN A 31 -0.74 18.25 10.86
N ALA A 32 0.56 18.51 10.95
CA ALA A 32 1.32 19.25 9.95
C ALA A 32 1.54 18.46 8.65
N ARG A 33 1.12 17.18 8.59
CA ARG A 33 1.25 16.40 7.36
C ARG A 33 0.38 17.02 6.27
N PRO A 34 0.96 17.43 5.13
CA PRO A 34 0.23 18.05 4.03
C PRO A 34 -0.66 17.06 3.25
N TYR A 35 -0.68 15.79 3.66
CA TYR A 35 -1.54 14.75 3.13
C TYR A 35 -1.75 13.67 4.20
N ALA A 36 -2.97 13.17 4.30
CA ALA A 36 -3.19 11.91 4.99
C ALA A 36 -2.47 10.82 4.18
N LEU A 37 -1.58 10.05 4.82
CA LEU A 37 -1.10 8.82 4.18
C LEU A 37 -2.33 7.94 3.96
N PRO A 38 -2.70 7.65 2.71
CA PRO A 38 -3.89 6.89 2.46
C PRO A 38 -3.62 5.46 2.91
N ARG A 39 -4.09 5.14 4.13
CA ARG A 39 -4.02 3.78 4.67
C ARG A 39 -4.94 2.93 3.82
N ALA A 40 -4.35 2.05 3.04
CA ALA A 40 -5.08 0.98 2.40
C ALA A 40 -5.70 0.09 3.50
N ARG A 41 -7.03 0.07 3.59
CA ARG A 41 -7.80 -0.55 4.69
C ARG A 41 -8.26 -1.96 4.36
N TYR A 42 -8.53 -2.21 3.09
CA TYR A 42 -9.06 -3.47 2.61
C TYR A 42 -7.93 -4.39 2.17
N VAL A 43 -8.19 -5.69 2.19
CA VAL A 43 -7.22 -6.71 1.84
C VAL A 43 -7.74 -7.52 0.67
N MET A 44 -6.95 -7.58 -0.40
CA MET A 44 -7.15 -8.52 -1.50
C MET A 44 -6.08 -9.60 -1.46
N VAL A 45 -6.46 -10.81 -1.83
CA VAL A 45 -5.57 -11.97 -1.89
C VAL A 45 -5.36 -12.40 -3.33
N ILE A 46 -4.12 -12.66 -3.71
CA ILE A 46 -3.76 -13.27 -4.99
C ILE A 46 -3.41 -14.73 -4.71
N GLU A 47 -4.10 -15.65 -5.39
CA GLU A 47 -3.91 -17.09 -5.24
C GLU A 47 -2.63 -17.55 -5.92
N THR A 48 -1.52 -17.50 -5.18
CA THR A 48 -0.21 -17.92 -5.66
C THR A 48 0.23 -19.27 -5.09
N GLY A 49 -0.51 -19.80 -4.11
CA GLY A 49 -0.10 -21.00 -3.37
C GLY A 49 1.32 -20.82 -2.82
N GLN A 50 2.15 -21.85 -2.89
CA GLN A 50 3.53 -21.77 -2.40
C GLN A 50 4.55 -21.28 -3.43
N ALA A 51 4.12 -20.78 -4.60
CA ALA A 51 5.01 -20.45 -5.72
C ALA A 51 6.14 -19.46 -5.36
N PHE A 52 5.90 -18.60 -4.35
CA PHE A 52 6.81 -17.52 -4.00
C PHE A 52 7.46 -17.65 -2.62
N GLN A 53 7.44 -18.82 -1.97
CA GLN A 53 8.04 -18.99 -0.64
C GLN A 53 9.51 -18.51 -0.59
N ARG A 54 10.32 -18.89 -1.58
CA ARG A 54 11.76 -18.57 -1.66
C ARG A 54 12.10 -17.32 -2.48
N THR A 55 11.10 -16.59 -2.97
CA THR A 55 11.31 -15.41 -3.84
C THR A 55 11.36 -14.14 -3.01
N SER A 56 12.31 -13.22 -3.20
CA SER A 56 12.33 -11.98 -2.41
C SER A 56 11.09 -11.11 -2.66
N SER A 57 10.58 -10.43 -1.62
CA SER A 57 9.42 -9.54 -1.75
C SER A 57 9.67 -8.40 -2.73
N TYR A 58 10.92 -7.90 -2.80
CA TYR A 58 11.32 -6.87 -3.76
C TYR A 58 11.17 -7.33 -5.21
N LYS A 59 11.58 -8.57 -5.53
CA LYS A 59 11.44 -9.13 -6.88
C LYS A 59 9.96 -9.30 -7.27
N LEU A 60 9.12 -9.71 -6.32
CA LEU A 60 7.67 -9.82 -6.53
C LEU A 60 7.02 -8.46 -6.74
N LEU A 61 7.38 -7.46 -5.94
CA LEU A 61 6.88 -6.10 -6.08
C LEU A 61 7.29 -5.50 -7.43
N THR A 62 8.56 -5.65 -7.80
CA THR A 62 9.07 -5.19 -9.10
C THR A 62 8.28 -5.81 -10.24
N SER A 63 7.99 -7.11 -10.14
CA SER A 63 7.24 -7.81 -11.18
C SER A 63 5.78 -7.36 -11.24
N PHE A 64 5.14 -7.25 -10.08
CA PHE A 64 3.76 -6.76 -9.99
C PHE A 64 3.62 -5.33 -10.55
N CYS A 65 4.63 -4.47 -10.37
CA CYS A 65 4.56 -3.10 -10.88
C CYS A 65 4.81 -2.97 -12.39
N ASN A 66 5.57 -3.88 -13.01
CA ASN A 66 6.06 -3.71 -14.38
C ASN A 66 5.45 -4.68 -15.39
N ASP A 67 5.06 -5.88 -14.96
CA ASP A 67 4.69 -7.00 -15.83
C ASP A 67 3.42 -7.73 -15.36
N HIS A 68 2.50 -7.02 -14.70
CA HIS A 68 1.23 -7.58 -14.22
C HIS A 68 0.26 -7.97 -15.35
N GLY A 69 0.36 -7.37 -16.53
CA GLY A 69 -0.41 -7.76 -17.73
C GLY A 69 -1.93 -7.59 -17.62
N ASN A 70 -2.42 -6.74 -16.72
CA ASN A 70 -3.86 -6.53 -16.48
C ASN A 70 -4.20 -5.04 -16.42
N GLN A 71 -5.11 -4.59 -17.29
CA GLN A 71 -5.52 -3.18 -17.41
C GLN A 71 -6.27 -2.66 -16.18
N VAL A 72 -7.07 -3.49 -15.51
CA VAL A 72 -7.78 -3.11 -14.28
C VAL A 72 -6.77 -2.86 -13.17
N VAL A 73 -5.73 -3.70 -13.04
CA VAL A 73 -4.63 -3.49 -12.10
C VAL A 73 -3.90 -2.18 -12.41
N GLN A 74 -3.60 -1.90 -13.68
CA GLN A 74 -2.99 -0.63 -14.10
C GLN A 74 -3.85 0.57 -13.67
N GLN A 75 -5.15 0.52 -13.95
CA GLN A 75 -6.08 1.59 -13.58
C GLN A 75 -6.11 1.81 -12.06
N GLN A 76 -6.10 0.74 -11.26
CA GLN A 76 -6.04 0.87 -9.80
C GLN A 76 -4.68 1.42 -9.33
N MET A 77 -3.58 1.12 -10.01
CA MET A 77 -2.27 1.73 -9.72
C MET A 77 -2.27 3.23 -10.05
N ASP A 78 -2.80 3.63 -11.20
CA ASP A 78 -2.86 5.03 -11.64
C ASP A 78 -3.73 5.89 -10.71
N LEU A 79 -4.85 5.32 -10.25
CA LEU A 79 -5.72 5.91 -9.22
C LEU A 79 -5.12 5.85 -7.81
N ASN A 80 -3.89 5.35 -7.68
CA ASN A 80 -3.19 5.12 -6.42
C ASN A 80 -4.01 4.29 -5.44
N GLN A 81 -4.88 3.36 -5.86
CA GLN A 81 -5.75 2.58 -4.97
C GLN A 81 -5.05 1.42 -4.28
N LEU A 82 -3.90 0.99 -4.81
CA LEU A 82 -3.12 -0.13 -4.29
C LEU A 82 -2.08 0.31 -3.26
N GLY A 83 -1.88 -0.52 -2.25
CA GLY A 83 -0.94 -0.31 -1.16
C GLY A 83 0.14 -1.37 -1.12
N GLN A 84 0.37 -1.94 0.07
CA GLN A 84 1.47 -2.85 0.32
C GLN A 84 1.17 -4.24 -0.24
N LEU A 85 2.11 -4.79 -1.01
CA LEU A 85 2.14 -6.18 -1.44
C LEU A 85 3.02 -7.01 -0.49
N THR A 86 2.45 -8.05 0.10
CA THR A 86 3.10 -8.91 1.12
C THR A 86 2.80 -10.38 0.90
N LYS A 87 3.66 -11.27 1.39
CA LYS A 87 3.37 -12.70 1.42
C LYS A 87 2.58 -13.07 2.67
N MET A 88 1.62 -13.97 2.54
CA MET A 88 0.88 -14.52 3.66
C MET A 88 1.55 -15.81 4.18
N PRO A 89 1.38 -16.12 5.48
CA PRO A 89 1.55 -17.48 5.98
C PRO A 89 0.65 -18.41 5.16
N GLY A 90 1.22 -19.44 4.52
CA GLY A 90 0.49 -20.29 3.57
C GLY A 90 0.74 -19.95 2.09
N GLY A 91 1.59 -18.96 1.79
CA GLY A 91 2.23 -18.76 0.48
C GLY A 91 1.53 -17.78 -0.46
N ASN A 92 0.22 -17.60 -0.33
CA ASN A 92 -0.54 -16.62 -1.10
C ASN A 92 0.01 -15.20 -0.91
N MET A 93 -0.28 -14.31 -1.86
CA MET A 93 0.07 -12.91 -1.73
C MET A 93 -1.13 -12.09 -1.27
N ARG A 94 -0.83 -11.02 -0.53
CA ARG A 94 -1.80 -10.07 0.00
C ARG A 94 -1.43 -8.69 -0.49
N ILE A 95 -2.39 -7.97 -1.06
CA ILE A 95 -2.27 -6.55 -1.35
C ILE A 95 -3.28 -5.76 -0.55
N THR A 96 -2.88 -4.63 0.02
CA THR A 96 -3.82 -3.71 0.65
C THR A 96 -4.42 -2.77 -0.38
N VAL A 97 -5.71 -2.45 -0.24
CA VAL A 97 -6.47 -1.59 -1.16
C VAL A 97 -7.18 -0.48 -0.37
N LYS A 98 -7.26 0.73 -0.92
CA LYS A 98 -7.81 1.91 -0.23
C LYS A 98 -9.32 1.95 -0.15
N THR A 99 -10.00 1.56 -1.22
CA THR A 99 -11.46 1.64 -1.34
C THR A 99 -12.06 0.27 -1.59
N LYS A 100 -13.33 0.13 -1.24
CA LYS A 100 -14.06 -1.13 -1.42
C LYS A 100 -14.41 -1.36 -2.89
N GLU A 101 -14.68 -0.28 -3.61
CA GLU A 101 -14.97 -0.28 -5.04
C GLU A 101 -13.78 -0.78 -5.83
N ALA A 102 -12.55 -0.41 -5.43
CA ALA A 102 -11.34 -0.95 -6.03
C ALA A 102 -11.18 -2.45 -5.75
N CYS A 103 -11.56 -2.96 -4.56
CA CYS A 103 -11.59 -4.39 -4.29
C CYS A 103 -12.52 -5.12 -5.26
N PHE A 104 -13.74 -4.61 -5.47
CA PHE A 104 -14.70 -5.19 -6.41
C PHE A 104 -14.18 -5.23 -7.85
N CYS A 105 -13.48 -4.19 -8.28
CA CYS A 105 -12.87 -4.18 -9.62
C CYS A 105 -11.77 -5.26 -9.75
N LEU A 106 -11.04 -5.53 -8.68
CA LEU A 106 -9.94 -6.49 -8.66
C LEU A 106 -10.41 -7.95 -8.52
N GLU A 107 -11.66 -8.20 -8.10
CA GLU A 107 -12.16 -9.57 -7.92
C GLU A 107 -12.00 -10.39 -9.20
N ARG A 108 -11.47 -11.61 -9.04
CA ARG A 108 -11.29 -12.59 -10.13
C ARG A 108 -10.41 -12.09 -11.29
N GLN A 109 -9.78 -10.92 -11.17
CA GLN A 109 -8.84 -10.42 -12.16
C GLN A 109 -7.59 -11.29 -12.20
N GLU A 110 -7.09 -11.55 -13.40
CA GLU A 110 -5.81 -12.24 -13.57
C GLU A 110 -4.66 -11.26 -13.43
N VAL A 111 -3.55 -11.71 -12.86
CA VAL A 111 -2.32 -10.94 -12.73
C VAL A 111 -1.13 -11.82 -13.03
N THR A 112 -0.19 -11.27 -13.79
CA THR A 112 1.08 -11.92 -14.05
C THR A 112 2.10 -11.52 -12.99
N ILE A 113 2.78 -12.49 -12.40
CA ILE A 113 3.88 -12.25 -11.46
C ILE A 113 5.01 -13.22 -11.83
N LEU A 114 6.15 -12.68 -12.21
CA LEU A 114 7.34 -13.40 -12.69
C LEU A 114 7.02 -14.35 -13.84
N GLY A 115 6.17 -13.89 -14.77
CA GLY A 115 5.71 -14.67 -15.92
C GLY A 115 4.64 -15.72 -15.61
N GLY A 116 4.34 -16.01 -14.34
CA GLY A 116 3.24 -16.89 -13.93
C GLY A 116 1.91 -16.13 -13.88
N LYS A 117 0.82 -16.76 -14.35
CA LYS A 117 -0.54 -16.20 -14.24
C LYS A 117 -1.21 -16.65 -12.95
N TYR A 118 -1.70 -15.69 -12.19
CA TYR A 118 -2.43 -15.89 -10.94
C TYR A 118 -3.72 -15.09 -10.96
N ARG A 119 -4.58 -15.29 -9.97
CA ARG A 119 -5.87 -14.62 -9.90
C ARG A 119 -6.13 -14.02 -8.52
N PHE A 120 -6.75 -12.86 -8.49
CA PHE A 120 -7.30 -12.28 -7.28
C PHE A 120 -8.52 -13.09 -6.80
N LYS A 121 -8.56 -13.43 -5.51
CA LYS A 121 -9.75 -14.01 -4.87
C LYS A 121 -10.90 -12.99 -4.84
N GLU A 122 -12.10 -13.51 -4.60
CA GLU A 122 -13.27 -12.73 -4.23
C GLU A 122 -13.01 -11.94 -2.94
N PHE A 123 -13.54 -10.72 -2.86
CA PHE A 123 -13.38 -9.87 -1.70
C PHE A 123 -14.33 -10.35 -0.60
N VAL A 124 -13.76 -10.77 0.52
CA VAL A 124 -14.51 -11.20 1.72
C VAL A 124 -14.40 -10.09 2.76
N TYR A 125 -15.55 -9.74 3.34
CA TYR A 125 -15.72 -8.65 4.29
C TYR A 125 -15.07 -8.89 5.66
#